data_AF-A0A350LVB3-F1
#
_entry.id   AF-A0A350LVB3-F1
#
_cell.length_a   1.000
_cell.length_b   1.000
_cell.length_c   1.000
_cell.angle_alpha   90.00
_cell.angle_beta   90.00
_cell.angle_gamma   90.00
#
_symmetry.space_group_name_H-M   'P 1'
#
loop_
_entity.id
_entity.type
_entity.pdbx_description
1 polymer ?
#
loop_
_entity_poly.entity_id
_entity_poly.type
_entity_poly.pdbx_seq_one_letter_code
_entity_poly.pdbx_strand_id
1 'polypeptide(L)'
;MTELIVTNFNRNFTGVSATAAGVVRVQAGRYDMALSDVALPGCPAPVSRAEARRLSRSPGARPFTIWHVRRNSEMRAALWARDVLRLPVRIVFTSAAQR
;
A
#
# COMPACT_ATOMS: atom_id res chain seq x y z
N MET A 1 9.03 11.69 1.57
CA MET A 1 7.74 12.29 1.17
C MET A 1 6.98 11.24 0.37
N THR A 2 6.15 10.43 1.02
CA THR A 2 5.65 9.19 0.40
C THR A 2 4.54 9.46 -0.61
N GLU A 3 4.75 9.05 -1.86
CA GLU A 3 3.77 9.17 -2.94
C GLU A 3 2.90 7.91 -3.09
N LEU A 4 3.44 6.75 -2.70
CA LEU A 4 2.82 5.46 -2.94
C LEU A 4 2.95 4.55 -1.73
N ILE A 5 1.84 3.92 -1.34
CA ILE A 5 1.79 2.91 -0.30
C ILE A 5 1.25 1.63 -0.91
N VAL A 6 2.09 0.60 -0.98
CA VAL A 6 1.64 -0.74 -1.34
C VAL A 6 1.28 -1.48 -0.06
N THR A 7 0.07 -2.02 -0.01
CA THR A 7 -0.42 -2.73 1.18
C THR A 7 -0.20 -4.23 1.06
N ASN A 8 0.23 -4.85 2.17
CA ASN A 8 0.21 -6.30 2.32
C ASN A 8 -0.11 -6.63 3.78
N PHE A 9 -1.37 -6.95 4.07
CA PHE A 9 -1.78 -7.22 5.46
C PHE A 9 -1.76 -8.71 5.79
N ASN A 10 -1.48 -9.57 4.81
CA ASN A 10 -1.55 -11.01 4.99
C ASN A 10 -0.23 -11.56 5.52
N ARG A 11 -0.30 -12.24 6.67
CA ARG A 11 0.87 -12.89 7.30
C ARG A 11 1.40 -14.07 6.49
N ASN A 12 0.49 -14.81 5.84
CA ASN A 12 0.88 -15.97 5.03
C ASN A 12 1.36 -15.50 3.66
N PHE A 13 2.48 -16.06 3.19
CA PHE A 13 2.93 -15.76 1.82
C PHE A 13 2.10 -16.56 0.81
N THR A 14 1.34 -15.87 -0.04
CA THR A 14 0.50 -16.49 -1.09
C THR A 14 0.83 -15.93 -2.47
N GLY A 15 0.19 -16.44 -3.53
CA GLY A 15 0.32 -15.86 -4.87
C GLY A 15 0.00 -14.35 -4.91
N VAL A 16 -0.90 -13.86 -4.05
CA VAL A 16 -1.17 -12.43 -3.90
C VAL A 16 0.04 -11.70 -3.31
N SER A 17 0.67 -12.26 -2.28
CA SER A 17 1.89 -11.68 -1.70
C SER A 17 3.05 -11.72 -2.70
N ALA A 18 3.18 -12.79 -3.49
CA ALA A 18 4.21 -12.93 -4.51
C ALA A 18 4.10 -11.87 -5.62
N THR A 19 2.89 -11.65 -6.16
CA THR A 19 2.67 -10.58 -7.13
C THR A 19 2.91 -9.20 -6.51
N ALA A 20 2.48 -8.97 -5.25
CA ALA A 20 2.76 -7.72 -4.55
C ALA A 20 4.27 -7.48 -4.42
N ALA A 21 5.05 -8.51 -4.05
CA ALA A 21 6.50 -8.44 -3.96
C ALA A 21 7.17 -8.11 -5.31
N GLY A 22 6.63 -8.65 -6.41
CA GLY A 22 7.07 -8.28 -7.76
C GLY A 22 6.83 -6.80 -8.07
N VAL A 23 5.63 -6.31 -7.77
CA VAL A 23 5.24 -4.91 -8.00
C VAL A 23 6.07 -3.95 -7.15
N VAL A 24 6.22 -4.22 -5.85
CA VAL A 24 6.99 -3.39 -4.92
C VAL A 24 8.43 -3.24 -5.38
N ARG A 25 9.08 -4.33 -5.81
CA ARG A 25 10.47 -4.29 -6.28
C ARG A 25 10.66 -3.36 -7.49
N VAL A 26 9.70 -3.32 -8.40
CA VAL A 26 9.75 -2.42 -9.56
C VAL A 26 9.42 -0.98 -9.16
N GLN A 27 8.42 -0.79 -8.30
CA GLN A 27 7.95 0.54 -7.89
C GLN A 27 8.92 1.26 -6.94
N ALA A 28 9.65 0.52 -6.10
CA ALA A 28 10.63 1.08 -5.17
C ALA A 28 11.77 1.85 -5.87
N GLY A 29 12.08 1.52 -7.13
CA GLY A 29 13.03 2.27 -7.95
C GLY A 29 12.44 3.46 -8.71
N ARG A 30 11.13 3.69 -8.63
CA ARG A 30 10.41 4.70 -9.43
C ARG A 30 9.64 5.73 -8.60
N TYR A 31 9.26 5.38 -7.37
CA TYR A 31 8.44 6.20 -6.50
C TYR A 31 9.06 6.27 -5.10
N ASP A 32 8.90 7.40 -4.40
CA ASP A 32 9.04 7.43 -2.94
C ASP A 32 7.86 6.65 -2.35
N MET A 33 8.12 5.38 -2.03
CA MET A 33 7.08 4.44 -1.64
C MET A 33 7.35 3.71 -0.33
N ALA A 34 6.28 3.31 0.34
CA ALA A 34 6.33 2.45 1.53
C ALA A 34 5.52 1.17 1.32
N LEU A 35 6.04 0.05 1.83
CA LEU A 35 5.28 -1.18 2.02
C LEU A 35 4.54 -1.09 3.37
N SER A 36 3.25 -1.45 3.43
CA SER A 36 2.48 -1.39 4.69
C SER A 36 2.21 -2.78 5.28
N ASP A 37 2.44 -2.88 6.59
CA ASP A 37 2.11 -3.95 7.54
C ASP A 37 3.03 -5.18 7.49
N VAL A 38 2.82 -6.12 6.57
CA VAL A 38 3.56 -7.39 6.55
C VAL A 38 4.66 -7.34 5.49
N ALA A 39 5.88 -7.72 5.91
CA ALA A 39 7.06 -7.75 5.05
C ALA A 39 6.87 -8.67 3.85
N LEU A 40 7.54 -8.33 2.75
CA LEU A 40 7.58 -9.12 1.53
C LEU A 40 9.05 -9.45 1.20
N PRO A 41 9.36 -10.68 0.75
CA PRO A 41 10.72 -11.05 0.38
C PRO A 41 11.33 -10.10 -0.66
N GLY A 42 12.56 -9.66 -0.42
CA GLY A 42 13.29 -8.76 -1.32
C GLY A 42 12.67 -7.36 -1.47
N CYS A 43 11.82 -6.94 -0.54
CA CYS A 43 11.18 -5.62 -0.52
C CYS A 43 11.68 -4.78 0.66
N PRO A 44 11.47 -3.44 0.64
CA PRO A 44 11.76 -2.58 1.78
C PRO A 44 11.05 -3.04 3.05
N ALA A 45 11.62 -2.70 4.21
CA ALA A 45 11.00 -2.95 5.50
C ALA A 45 9.60 -2.31 5.55
N PRO A 46 8.56 -3.04 5.99
CA PRO A 46 7.22 -2.50 6.03
C PRO A 46 7.09 -1.45 7.13
N VAL A 47 6.22 -0.48 6.92
CA VAL A 47 5.77 0.45 7.94
C VAL A 47 4.44 -0.02 8.52
N SER A 48 4.16 0.32 9.78
CA SER A 48 2.87 -0.02 10.40
C SER A 48 1.70 0.64 9.65
N ARG A 49 0.48 0.12 9.84
CA ARG A 49 -0.73 0.77 9.30
C ARG A 49 -0.95 2.18 9.85
N ALA A 50 -0.54 2.45 11.09
CA ALA A 50 -0.59 3.78 11.68
C ALA A 50 0.41 4.73 11.00
N GLU A 51 1.61 4.22 10.71
CA GLU A 51 2.64 4.96 9.99
C GLU A 51 2.21 5.28 8.56
N ALA A 52 1.68 4.30 7.83
CA ALA A 52 1.15 4.51 6.49
C ALA A 52 0.10 5.64 6.44
N ARG A 53 -0.80 5.68 7.43
CA ARG A 53 -1.77 6.78 7.58
C ARG A 53 -1.11 8.12 7.90
N ARG A 54 -0.06 8.13 8.74
CA ARG A 54 0.68 9.35 9.06
C ARG A 54 1.38 9.91 7.82
N LEU A 55 2.08 9.07 7.08
CA LEU A 55 2.74 9.43 5.82
C LEU A 55 1.74 10.00 4.81
N SER A 56 0.51 9.46 4.79
CA SER A 56 -0.55 9.94 3.90
C SER A 56 -1.08 11.34 4.22
N ARG A 57 -0.77 11.93 5.38
CA ARG A 57 -1.18 13.31 5.74
C ARG A 57 -0.36 14.36 5.02
N SER A 58 0.87 14.03 4.63
CA SER A 58 1.81 14.93 3.98
C SER A 58 2.31 14.27 2.70
N PRO A 59 1.44 14.18 1.68
CA PRO A 59 1.81 13.58 0.41
C PRO A 59 2.96 14.37 -0.23
N GLY A 60 3.79 13.69 -1.00
CA GLY A 60 5.00 14.26 -1.58
C GLY A 60 4.75 15.18 -2.77
N ALA A 61 5.27 14.81 -3.94
CA ALA A 61 5.15 15.62 -5.16
C ALA A 61 3.70 15.75 -5.68
N ARG A 62 2.78 14.95 -5.16
CA ARG A 62 1.36 14.93 -5.54
C ARG A 62 0.51 15.47 -4.39
N PRO A 63 -0.69 16.02 -4.68
CA PRO A 63 -1.62 16.43 -3.63
C PRO A 63 -2.29 15.25 -2.90
N PHE A 64 -1.88 14.00 -3.18
CA PHE A 64 -2.41 12.78 -2.59
C PHE A 64 -1.37 11.66 -2.54
N THR A 65 -1.56 10.73 -1.62
CA THR A 65 -0.83 9.45 -1.57
C THR A 65 -1.65 8.37 -2.25
N ILE A 66 -1.02 7.57 -3.11
CA ILE A 66 -1.67 6.43 -3.75
C ILE A 66 -1.62 5.23 -2.79
N TRP A 67 -2.75 4.61 -2.51
CA TRP A 67 -2.81 3.34 -1.81
C TRP A 67 -3.11 2.22 -2.80
N HIS A 68 -2.10 1.38 -3.07
CA HIS A 68 -2.24 0.20 -3.91
C HIS A 68 -2.68 -0.99 -3.05
N VAL A 69 -3.92 -1.43 -3.27
CA VAL A 69 -4.57 -2.51 -2.50
C VAL A 69 -4.92 -3.70 -3.39
N ARG A 70 -4.87 -4.91 -2.83
CA ARG A 70 -5.10 -6.16 -3.56
C ARG A 70 -6.08 -7.12 -2.88
N ARG A 71 -6.40 -6.90 -1.59
CA ARG A 71 -7.34 -7.70 -0.81
C ARG A 71 -8.49 -6.87 -0.25
N ASN A 72 -9.59 -7.53 0.07
CA ASN A 72 -10.75 -6.87 0.70
C ASN A 72 -10.40 -6.20 2.04
N SER A 73 -9.54 -6.81 2.86
CA SER A 73 -9.07 -6.21 4.12
C SER A 73 -8.26 -4.94 3.89
N GLU A 74 -7.41 -4.92 2.86
CA GLU A 74 -6.62 -3.77 2.45
C GLU A 74 -7.50 -2.66 1.88
N MET A 75 -8.46 -3.02 1.03
CA MET A 75 -9.45 -2.11 0.47
C MET A 75 -10.28 -1.42 1.57
N ARG A 76 -10.75 -2.17 2.58
CA ARG A 76 -11.46 -1.59 3.73
C ARG A 76 -10.60 -0.57 4.48
N ALA A 77 -9.31 -0.86 4.70
CA ALA A 77 -8.43 0.08 5.38
C ALA A 77 -8.17 1.35 4.56
N ALA A 78 -8.03 1.22 3.24
CA ALA A 78 -7.84 2.36 2.35
C ALA A 78 -9.11 3.23 2.27
N LEU A 79 -10.30 2.61 2.18
CA LEU A 79 -11.58 3.33 2.25
C LEU A 79 -11.72 4.05 3.59
N TRP A 80 -11.37 3.42 4.70
CA TRP A 80 -11.44 4.07 6.01
C TRP A 80 -10.46 5.25 6.13
N ALA A 81 -9.24 5.11 5.61
CA ALA A 81 -8.27 6.19 5.54
C ALA A 81 -8.76 7.38 4.69
N ARG A 82 -9.39 7.11 3.54
CA ARG A 82 -9.90 8.13 2.62
C ARG A 82 -11.19 8.78 3.13
N ASP A 83 -12.17 8.00 3.53
CA ASP A 83 -13.55 8.47 3.73
C ASP A 83 -13.83 8.85 5.18
N VAL A 84 -13.28 8.11 6.15
CA VAL A 84 -13.48 8.38 7.58
C VAL A 84 -12.44 9.35 8.11
N LEU A 85 -11.16 9.08 7.85
CA LEU A 85 -10.08 9.97 8.29
C LEU A 85 -9.85 11.17 7.36
N ARG A 86 -10.50 11.20 6.20
CA ARG A 86 -10.39 12.28 5.20
C ARG A 86 -8.95 12.58 4.79
N LEU A 87 -8.09 11.55 4.78
CA LEU A 87 -6.71 11.69 4.31
C LEU A 87 -6.71 11.87 2.78
N PRO A 88 -5.74 12.62 2.22
CA PRO A 88 -5.62 12.81 0.77
C PRO A 88 -5.10 11.52 0.12
N VAL A 89 -5.98 10.52 0.00
CA VAL A 89 -5.66 9.18 -0.51
C VAL A 89 -6.43 8.91 -1.79
N ARG A 90 -5.73 8.44 -2.82
CA ARG A 90 -6.35 7.82 -4.00
C ARG A 90 -6.08 6.33 -3.98
N ILE A 91 -7.11 5.53 -4.24
CA ILE A 91 -7.05 4.08 -4.11
C ILE A 91 -6.89 3.47 -5.49
N VAL A 92 -5.90 2.60 -5.66
CA VAL A 92 -5.73 1.74 -6.83
C VAL A 92 -5.94 0.31 -6.37
N PHE A 93 -7.04 -0.31 -6.81
CA PHE A 93 -7.31 -1.71 -6.54
C PHE A 93 -6.91 -2.56 -7.73
N THR A 94 -5.96 -3.47 -7.54
CA THR A 94 -5.65 -4.51 -8.52
C THR A 94 -6.06 -5.85 -7.92
N SER A 95 -7.23 -6.33 -8.33
CA SER A 95 -7.75 -7.62 -7.89
C SER A 95 -6.74 -8.73 -8.18
N ALA A 96 -6.57 -9.66 -7.25
CA ALA A 96 -6.02 -10.97 -7.59
C ALA A 96 -7.09 -11.70 -8.42
N ALA A 97 -6.72 -12.35 -9.51
CA ALA A 97 -7.64 -13.12 -10.35
C ALA A 97 -8.59 -13.94 -9.45
N GLN A 98 -9.90 -13.66 -9.57
CA GLN A 98 -10.92 -14.50 -8.94
C GLN A 98 -10.81 -15.87 -9.61
N ARG A 99 -10.66 -16.92 -8.80
CA ARG A 99 -10.76 -18.30 -9.29
C ARG A 99 -12.21 -18.63 -9.60
#